data_AF-A0A9W6ZHX2-F1
#
_entry.id   AF-A0A9W6ZHX2-F1
#
_cell.length_a   1.000
_cell.length_b   1.000
_cell.length_c   1.000
_cell.angle_alpha   90.00
_cell.angle_beta   90.00
_cell.angle_gamma   90.00
#
_symmetry.space_group_name_H-M   'P 1'
#
loop_
_entity.id
_entity.type
_entity.pdbx_description
1 polymer ?
#
loop_
_entity_poly.entity_id
_entity_poly.type
_entity_poly.pdbx_seq_one_letter_code
_entity_poly.pdbx_strand_id
1 'polypeptide(L)'
;MDECDRILENLDMRRDVQEIFRATPHEKQVMMFSATLSKEIRPVCKKFCQDPMEIYVDDDTKLTLHGLQQYYIKLAEAEKNRKLNDLLDVLEFNQVVIFVSKVSNMLFML
;
A
#
# COMPACT_ATOMS: atom_id res chain seq x y z
N MET A 1 6.43 -2.14 -13.08
CA MET A 1 5.30 -1.45 -12.46
C MET A 1 5.28 -1.85 -11.01
N ASP A 2 5.51 -0.88 -10.13
CA ASP A 2 5.45 -1.07 -8.69
C ASP A 2 4.03 -0.84 -8.17
N GLU A 3 3.69 -1.38 -7.00
CA GLU A 3 2.34 -1.35 -6.41
C GLU A 3 1.23 -1.74 -7.40
N CYS A 4 1.48 -2.79 -8.20
CA CYS A 4 0.63 -3.12 -9.33
C CYS A 4 -0.80 -3.51 -8.95
N ASP A 5 -1.03 -3.99 -7.71
CA ASP A 5 -2.35 -4.27 -7.18
C ASP A 5 -3.17 -2.98 -7.01
N ARG A 6 -2.61 -1.95 -6.37
CA ARG A 6 -3.28 -0.66 -6.17
C ARG A 6 -3.57 0.07 -7.48
N ILE A 7 -2.60 0.05 -8.40
CA ILE A 7 -2.73 0.72 -9.69
C ILE A 7 -3.81 0.05 -10.55
N LEU A 8 -3.88 -1.28 -10.57
CA LEU A 8 -4.81 -2.01 -11.45
C LEU A 8 -6.20 -2.25 -10.83
N GLU A 9 -6.34 -2.10 -9.51
CA GLU A 9 -7.62 -2.17 -8.80
C GLU A 9 -8.50 -0.94 -9.13
N ASN A 10 -7.91 0.26 -9.19
CA ASN A 10 -8.63 1.46 -9.58
C ASN A 10 -8.87 1.48 -11.10
N LEU A 11 -10.14 1.60 -11.49
CA LEU A 11 -10.55 1.51 -12.89
C LEU A 11 -9.99 2.62 -13.78
N ASP A 12 -9.86 3.84 -13.25
CA ASP A 12 -9.37 4.99 -14.01
C ASP A 12 -7.86 4.86 -14.22
N MET A 13 -7.09 4.59 -13.16
CA MET A 13 -5.65 4.35 -13.28
C MET A 13 -5.33 3.16 -14.19
N ARG A 14 -6.13 2.10 -14.12
CA ARG A 14 -5.98 0.95 -15.01
C ARG A 14 -6.16 1.33 -16.48
N ARG A 15 -7.12 2.20 -16.81
CA ARG A 15 -7.33 2.66 -18.19
C ARG A 15 -6.11 3.42 -18.69
N ASP A 16 -5.59 4.34 -17.88
CA ASP A 16 -4.41 5.15 -18.21
C ASP A 16 -3.18 4.26 -18.43
N VAL A 17 -2.95 3.28 -17.55
CA VAL A 17 -1.85 2.31 -17.70
C VAL A 17 -2.02 1.47 -18.97
N GLN A 18 -3.24 1.05 -19.31
CA GLN A 18 -3.49 0.32 -20.54
C GLN A 18 -3.26 1.15 -21.80
N GLU A 19 -3.52 2.44 -21.75
CA GLU A 19 -3.24 3.36 -22.85
C GLU A 19 -1.73 3.52 -23.05
N ILE A 20 -1.00 3.82 -21.97
CA ILE A 20 0.48 3.91 -21.99
C ILE A 20 1.07 2.58 -22.47
N PHE A 21 0.59 1.45 -21.96
CA PHE A 21 1.09 0.14 -22.35
C PHE A 21 0.91 -0.14 -23.85
N ARG A 22 -0.22 0.27 -24.43
CA ARG A 22 -0.50 0.13 -25.88
C ARG A 22 0.34 1.05 -26.76
N ALA A 23 0.81 2.18 -26.21
CA ALA A 23 1.72 3.09 -26.91
C ALA A 23 3.18 2.59 -26.94
N THR A 24 3.52 1.56 -26.16
CA THR A 24 4.86 0.95 -26.15
C THR A 24 4.97 -0.25 -27.10
N PRO A 25 6.18 -0.64 -27.54
CA PRO A 25 6.38 -1.81 -28.40
C PRO A 25 5.70 -3.08 -27.85
N HIS A 26 5.20 -3.91 -28.77
CA HIS A 26 4.51 -5.15 -28.39
C HIS A 26 5.47 -6.15 -27.72
N GLU A 27 6.67 -6.29 -28.26
CA GLU A 27 7.74 -7.10 -27.69
C GLU A 27 8.57 -6.25 -26.73
N LYS A 28 8.38 -6.50 -25.43
CA LYS A 28 9.11 -5.84 -24.35
C LYS A 28 9.10 -6.71 -23.10
N GLN A 29 10.12 -6.56 -22.27
CA GLN A 29 10.10 -7.13 -20.93
C GLN A 29 9.16 -6.32 -20.04
N VAL A 30 8.27 -7.01 -19.32
CA VAL A 30 7.34 -6.39 -18.38
C VAL A 30 7.57 -7.02 -17.01
N MET A 31 7.81 -6.17 -16.02
CA MET A 31 7.99 -6.59 -14.63
C MET A 31 6.94 -5.91 -13.76
N MET A 32 6.34 -6.68 -12.84
CA MET A 32 5.33 -6.20 -11.90
C MET A 32 5.74 -6.57 -10.48
N PHE A 33 5.59 -5.61 -9.58
CA PHE A 33 5.95 -5.73 -8.17
C PHE A 33 4.77 -5.25 -7.32
N SER A 34 4.48 -5.99 -6.25
CA SER A 34 3.59 -5.54 -5.19
C SER A 34 3.86 -6.35 -3.92
N ALA A 35 3.73 -5.71 -2.76
CA ALA A 35 3.78 -6.36 -1.46
C ALA A 35 2.55 -7.23 -1.20
N THR A 36 1.40 -6.92 -1.82
CA THR A 36 0.15 -7.64 -1.65
C THR A 36 -0.44 -8.00 -3.00
N LEU A 37 -0.67 -9.29 -3.27
CA LEU A 37 -1.25 -9.72 -4.55
C LEU A 37 -2.45 -10.64 -4.32
N SER A 38 -3.64 -10.04 -4.23
CA SER A 38 -4.90 -10.76 -4.07
C SER A 38 -5.16 -11.70 -5.26
N LYS A 39 -5.90 -12.79 -5.03
CA LYS A 39 -6.24 -13.76 -6.09
C LYS A 39 -7.00 -13.13 -7.26
N GLU A 40 -7.74 -12.06 -7.00
CA GLU A 40 -8.57 -11.36 -7.99
C GLU A 40 -7.75 -10.49 -8.95
N ILE A 41 -6.65 -9.89 -8.46
CA ILE A 41 -5.83 -8.98 -9.29
C ILE A 41 -4.76 -9.73 -10.11
N ARG A 42 -4.37 -10.94 -9.70
CA ARG A 42 -3.34 -11.73 -10.42
C ARG A 42 -3.65 -11.93 -11.91
N PRO A 43 -4.86 -12.36 -12.30
CA PRO A 43 -5.19 -12.56 -13.71
C PRO A 43 -5.13 -11.26 -14.52
N VAL A 44 -5.36 -10.10 -13.87
CA VAL A 44 -5.23 -8.80 -14.53
C VAL A 44 -3.77 -8.48 -14.79
N CYS A 45 -2.89 -8.66 -13.81
CA CYS A 45 -1.45 -8.46 -13.94
C CYS A 45 -0.86 -9.33 -15.06
N LYS A 46 -1.23 -10.62 -15.10
CA LYS A 46 -0.72 -11.57 -16.11
C LYS A 46 -1.06 -11.15 -17.55
N LYS A 47 -2.14 -10.40 -17.80
CA LYS A 47 -2.49 -9.93 -19.16
C LYS A 47 -1.51 -8.92 -19.74
N PHE A 48 -0.68 -8.31 -18.91
CA PHE A 48 0.37 -7.38 -19.34
C PHE A 48 1.71 -8.07 -19.57
N CYS A 49 1.86 -9.32 -19.15
CA CYS A 49 3.11 -10.07 -19.27
C CYS A 49 2.94 -11.24 -20.26
N GLN A 50 4.03 -11.63 -20.92
CA GLN A 50 4.08 -12.84 -21.73
C GLN A 50 4.86 -13.89 -20.96
N ASP A 51 4.20 -15.01 -20.62
CA ASP A 51 4.77 -16.14 -19.84
C ASP A 51 5.66 -15.71 -18.66
N PRO A 52 5.12 -14.94 -17.68
CA PRO A 52 5.94 -14.38 -16.62
C PRO A 52 6.46 -15.45 -15.65
N MET A 53 7.71 -15.31 -15.24
CA MET A 53 8.20 -15.96 -14.03
C MET A 53 7.50 -15.37 -12.81
N GLU A 54 6.80 -16.21 -12.04
CA GLU A 54 6.09 -15.80 -10.84
C GLU A 54 6.91 -16.13 -9.60
N ILE A 55 7.37 -15.09 -8.88
CA ILE A 55 8.05 -15.23 -7.60
C ILE A 55 7.06 -14.80 -6.51
N TYR A 56 6.70 -15.76 -5.65
CA TYR A 56 5.88 -15.50 -4.48
C TYR A 56 6.74 -15.57 -3.24
N VAL A 57 6.71 -14.51 -2.45
CA VAL A 57 7.21 -14.53 -1.07
C VAL A 57 6.00 -14.85 -0.19
N ASP A 58 5.60 -16.13 -0.18
CA ASP A 58 4.52 -16.63 0.67
C ASP A 58 4.97 -16.53 2.13
N ASP A 59 4.55 -15.47 2.82
CA ASP A 59 4.94 -15.19 4.19
C ASP A 59 3.76 -14.60 4.98
N ASP A 60 2.66 -15.35 5.06
CA ASP A 60 1.57 -15.05 6.01
C ASP A 60 2.08 -14.92 7.46
N THR A 61 3.29 -15.41 7.75
CA THR A 61 3.99 -15.27 9.04
C THR A 61 5.16 -14.26 9.05
N LYS A 62 5.66 -13.76 7.91
CA LYS A 62 6.74 -12.75 7.88
C LYS A 62 6.33 -11.37 7.33
N LEU A 63 5.06 -11.18 6.94
CA LEU A 63 4.53 -9.83 6.73
C LEU A 63 4.55 -8.97 8.00
N THR A 64 4.56 -9.60 9.17
CA THR A 64 5.01 -8.93 10.40
C THR A 64 6.52 -8.80 10.32
N LEU A 65 7.00 -7.65 9.83
CA LEU A 65 8.41 -7.27 9.81
C LEU A 65 9.06 -7.66 11.16
N HIS A 66 10.04 -8.57 11.13
CA HIS A 66 10.77 -8.94 12.34
C HIS A 66 11.44 -7.68 12.93
N GLY A 67 11.02 -7.30 14.14
CA GLY A 67 11.44 -6.06 14.81
C GLY A 67 10.39 -4.95 14.84
N LEU A 68 9.28 -5.10 14.09
CA LEU A 68 8.14 -4.18 14.17
C LEU A 68 7.28 -4.52 15.39
N GLN A 69 7.30 -3.63 16.39
CA GLN A 69 6.40 -3.73 17.53
C GLN A 69 5.05 -3.08 17.20
N GLN A 70 3.96 -3.83 17.36
CA GLN A 70 2.60 -3.39 17.04
C GLN A 70 1.75 -3.40 18.30
N TYR A 71 1.08 -2.28 18.57
CA TYR A 71 0.20 -2.09 19.72
C TYR A 71 -1.12 -1.46 19.26
N TYR A 72 -2.20 -1.69 20.01
CA TYR A 72 -3.48 -1.03 19.78
C TYR A 72 -4.05 -0.46 21.08
N ILE A 73 -4.81 0.62 20.96
CA ILE A 73 -5.54 1.25 22.08
C ILE A 73 -6.99 1.38 21.63
N LYS A 74 -7.92 0.91 22.47
CA LYS A 74 -9.36 1.11 22.26
C LYS A 74 -9.80 2.35 23.02
N LEU A 75 -10.34 3.35 22.31
CA LEU A 75 -10.80 4.62 22.85
C LEU A 75 -11.93 5.21 21.99
N ALA A 76 -12.63 6.21 22.52
CA ALA A 76 -13.61 6.98 21.74
C ALA A 76 -12.92 7.99 20.80
N GLU A 77 -13.59 8.40 19.74
CA GLU A 77 -13.04 9.34 18.75
C GLU A 77 -12.56 10.66 19.39
N ALA A 78 -13.34 11.19 20.34
CA ALA A 78 -13.04 12.44 21.04
C ALA A 78 -11.77 12.36 21.92
N GLU A 79 -11.34 11.15 22.28
CA GLU A 79 -10.17 10.93 23.14
C GLU A 79 -8.87 10.79 22.33
N LYS A 80 -8.96 10.61 20.99
CA LYS A 80 -7.81 10.33 20.13
C LYS A 80 -6.77 11.43 20.17
N ASN A 81 -7.19 12.69 20.10
CA ASN A 81 -6.25 13.82 20.09
C ASN A 81 -5.46 13.92 21.39
N ARG A 82 -6.15 13.81 22.53
CA ARG A 82 -5.48 13.82 23.84
C ARG A 82 -4.51 12.66 23.97
N LYS A 83 -4.96 11.45 23.63
CA LYS A 83 -4.11 10.25 23.75
C LYS A 83 -2.91 10.27 22.81
N LEU A 84 -3.08 10.83 21.61
CA LEU A 84 -2.01 11.00 20.64
C LEU A 84 -0.95 11.98 21.18
N ASN A 85 -1.35 13.12 21.72
CA ASN A 85 -0.41 14.08 22.33
C ASN A 85 0.36 13.43 23.49
N ASP A 86 -0.33 12.72 24.38
CA ASP A 86 0.33 12.00 25.48
C ASP A 86 1.38 10.99 24.96
N LEU A 87 1.14 10.33 23.82
CA LEU A 87 2.10 9.41 23.21
C LEU A 87 3.27 10.15 22.56
N LEU A 88 3.03 11.28 21.89
CA LEU A 88 4.07 12.07 21.25
C LEU A 88 5.02 12.71 22.28
N ASP A 89 4.53 13.05 23.47
CA ASP A 89 5.34 13.62 24.55
C ASP A 89 6.19 12.56 25.28
N VAL A 90 5.68 11.32 25.40
CA VAL A 90 6.33 10.26 26.20
C VAL A 90 7.29 9.41 25.36
N LEU A 91 6.99 9.19 24.08
CA LEU A 91 7.77 8.30 23.22
C LEU A 91 8.93 9.06 22.57
N GLU A 92 10.12 8.48 22.62
CA GLU A 92 11.28 8.96 21.87
C GLU A 92 11.27 8.37 20.45
N PHE A 93 11.21 9.22 19.43
CA PHE A 93 11.26 8.84 18.01
C PHE A 93 11.98 9.90 17.18
N ASN A 94 12.59 9.49 16.06
CA ASN A 94 13.22 10.44 15.13
C ASN A 94 12.18 11.17 14.27
N GLN A 95 11.25 10.42 13.70
CA GLN A 95 10.14 10.91 12.87
C GLN A 95 8.94 10.01 13.08
N VAL A 96 7.74 10.57 12.98
CA VAL A 96 6.47 9.86 13.14
C VAL A 96 5.58 10.13 11.93
N VAL A 97 4.88 9.10 11.47
CA VAL A 97 3.86 9.20 10.42
C VAL A 97 2.52 8.86 11.04
N ILE A 98 1.53 9.74 10.86
CA ILE A 98 0.18 9.56 11.40
C ILE A 98 -0.81 9.53 10.24
N PHE A 99 -1.47 8.39 10.06
CA PHE A 99 -2.45 8.19 9.00
C PHE A 99 -3.86 8.57 9.48
N VAL A 100 -4.49 9.51 8.81
CA VAL A 100 -5.88 9.93 9.04
C VAL A 100 -6.78 9.55 7.87
N SER A 101 -8.06 9.27 8.13
CA SER A 101 -9.00 8.80 7.11
C SER A 101 -9.54 9.88 6.19
N LYS A 102 -9.45 11.16 6.57
CA LYS A 102 -9.98 12.30 5.82
C LYS A 102 -9.03 13.48 5.88
N VAL A 103 -8.94 14.23 4.78
CA VAL A 103 -8.15 15.47 4.69
C VAL A 103 -8.60 16.50 5.73
N SER A 104 -9.90 16.61 6.01
CA SER A 104 -10.44 17.51 7.04
C SER A 104 -9.86 17.27 8.44
N ASN A 105 -9.41 16.04 8.72
CA ASN A 105 -8.87 15.68 10.02
C ASN A 105 -7.39 16.05 10.16
N MET A 106 -6.71 16.31 9.04
CA MET A 106 -5.31 16.75 9.03
C MET A 106 -5.16 18.17 9.60
N LEU A 107 -6.15 19.04 9.37
CA LEU A 107 -6.12 20.43 9.82
C LEU A 107 -6.16 20.59 11.36
N PHE A 108 -6.58 19.54 12.08
CA PHE A 108 -6.64 19.54 13.54
C PHE A 108 -5.34 19.10 14.21
N MET A 109 -4.35 18.64 13.44
CA MET A 109 -3.09 18.10 13.94
C MET A 109 -1.90 19.06 13.79
N LEU A 110 -2.08 20.18 13.09
CA LEU A 110 -1.13 21.29 12.98
C LEU A 110 -1.62 22.46 13.83
#